data_AF-A0AB34K7J5-F1
#
_entry.id   AF-A0AB34K7J5-F1
#
_cell.length_a   1.000
_cell.length_b   1.000
_cell.length_c   1.000
_cell.angle_alpha   90.00
_cell.angle_beta   90.00
_cell.angle_gamma   90.00
#
_symmetry.space_group_name_H-M   'P 1'
#
loop_
_entity.id
_entity.type
_entity.pdbx_description
1 polymer ?
#
loop_
_entity_poly.entity_id
_entity_poly.type
_entity_poly.pdbx_seq_one_letter_code
_entity_poly.pdbx_strand_id
1 'polypeptide(L)'
;MLLLSLFATVYTPTAWPRPTVSRISPIVAQGPSKLPQLYVYDHCPFCVRVRLALGLMGKKHQLMFLANDDVETPTSLVGKKIAPIWVDADGPMMESLDIIGKVDTEGYFKPASGRTDLKAWQKSVQTIMRKLQRPRYVKVPLPEFMQKAGRDAFVNNHQMPPFEKAEWKAGGMPLETKYAKYEEAFAESDQLVAELSQALLELDSMIYSTEYCTEGGLSYDDIDLWARLRSMTLIKGLAIPPKTRAYLDHFEEKGDVPLYDVMAL
;
A
#
# COMPACT_ATOMS: atom_id res chain seq x y z
N MET A 1 71.78 -17.14 17.88
CA MET A 1 71.30 -17.79 16.65
C MET A 1 70.54 -19.05 17.03
N LEU A 2 69.21 -18.99 17.11
CA LEU A 2 68.34 -20.17 17.20
C LEU A 2 67.38 -20.11 16.03
N LEU A 3 67.48 -21.08 15.13
CA LEU A 3 66.60 -21.29 13.98
C LEU A 3 65.32 -22.00 14.46
N LEU A 4 64.16 -21.35 14.30
CA LEU A 4 62.86 -22.02 14.44
C LEU A 4 62.51 -22.75 13.14
N SER A 5 62.30 -24.06 13.27
CA SER A 5 61.75 -24.94 12.23
C SER A 5 60.22 -24.79 12.18
N LEU A 6 59.69 -24.38 11.01
CA LEU A 6 58.25 -24.47 10.70
C LEU A 6 57.94 -25.84 10.11
N PHE A 7 57.05 -26.60 10.77
CA PHE A 7 56.38 -27.74 10.16
C PHE A 7 55.06 -27.26 9.52
N ALA A 8 54.97 -27.31 8.20
CA ALA A 8 53.72 -27.12 7.46
C ALA A 8 52.97 -28.46 7.39
N THR A 9 51.75 -28.51 7.94
CA THR A 9 50.89 -29.68 7.82
C THR A 9 50.02 -29.53 6.57
N VAL A 10 50.17 -30.46 5.62
CA VAL A 10 49.39 -30.51 4.38
C VAL A 10 48.01 -31.11 4.68
N TYR A 11 46.95 -30.33 4.44
CA TYR A 11 45.56 -30.79 4.59
C TYR A 11 45.10 -31.43 3.27
N THR A 12 44.79 -32.73 3.28
CA THR A 12 44.16 -33.43 2.15
C THR A 12 42.64 -33.49 2.37
N PRO A 13 41.81 -32.99 1.44
CA PRO A 13 40.36 -33.08 1.59
C PRO A 13 39.87 -34.50 1.29
N THR A 14 39.20 -35.12 2.25
CA THR A 14 38.49 -36.40 2.09
C THR A 14 37.24 -36.20 1.22
N ALA A 15 37.12 -36.98 0.14
CA ALA A 15 35.97 -36.97 -0.75
C ALA A 15 34.70 -37.49 -0.04
N TRP A 16 33.60 -36.75 -0.16
CA TRP A 16 32.29 -37.16 0.36
C TRP A 16 31.64 -38.20 -0.58
N PRO A 17 31.00 -39.25 -0.05
CA PRO A 17 30.32 -40.24 -0.88
C PRO A 17 29.07 -39.62 -1.55
N ARG A 18 28.91 -39.85 -2.86
CA ARG A 18 27.72 -39.44 -3.61
C ARG A 18 26.60 -40.46 -3.42
N PRO A 19 25.39 -40.08 -2.98
CA PRO A 19 24.27 -41.00 -2.91
C PRO A 19 23.83 -41.42 -4.32
N THR A 20 23.55 -42.71 -4.48
CA THR A 20 23.00 -43.31 -5.71
C THR A 20 21.57 -42.79 -5.96
N VAL A 21 21.36 -42.18 -7.13
CA VAL A 21 20.04 -41.74 -7.58
C VAL A 21 19.19 -42.95 -7.92
N SER A 22 18.23 -43.27 -7.04
CA SER A 22 17.12 -44.18 -7.38
C SER A 22 16.24 -43.49 -8.42
N ARG A 23 15.89 -44.19 -9.50
CA ARG A 23 14.98 -43.68 -10.55
C ARG A 23 13.59 -43.50 -9.96
N ILE A 24 13.23 -42.27 -9.63
CA ILE A 24 11.86 -41.88 -9.29
C ILE A 24 11.03 -41.97 -10.58
N SER A 25 10.01 -42.84 -10.58
CA SER A 25 8.98 -42.89 -11.62
C SER A 25 8.32 -41.52 -11.79
N PRO A 26 7.99 -41.09 -13.03
CA PRO A 26 7.41 -39.76 -13.24
C PRO A 26 5.99 -39.75 -12.67
N ILE A 27 5.83 -39.18 -11.48
CA ILE A 27 4.58 -38.55 -11.09
C ILE A 27 4.35 -37.47 -12.15
N VAL A 28 3.25 -37.56 -12.89
CA VAL A 28 2.78 -36.47 -13.75
C VAL A 28 2.58 -35.27 -12.83
N ALA A 29 3.58 -34.38 -12.79
CA ALA A 29 3.50 -33.13 -12.06
C ALA A 29 2.54 -32.23 -12.81
N GLN A 30 1.26 -32.25 -12.43
CA GLN A 30 0.42 -31.07 -12.58
C GLN A 30 1.10 -29.99 -11.73
N GLY A 31 1.81 -29.05 -12.37
CA GLY A 31 2.48 -27.97 -11.66
C GLY A 31 1.47 -27.23 -10.77
N PRO A 32 1.89 -26.71 -9.60
CA PRO A 32 0.98 -25.96 -8.75
C PRO A 32 0.38 -24.81 -9.57
N SER A 33 -0.95 -24.72 -9.60
CA SER A 33 -1.64 -23.53 -10.12
C SER A 33 -0.96 -22.30 -9.51
N LYS A 34 -0.41 -21.41 -10.34
CA LYS A 34 0.27 -20.21 -9.85
C LYS A 34 -0.76 -19.39 -9.09
N LEU A 35 -0.47 -19.04 -7.84
CA LEU A 35 -1.30 -18.11 -7.07
C LEU A 35 -1.55 -16.84 -7.90
N PRO A 36 -2.76 -16.25 -7.83
CA PRO A 36 -3.03 -14.98 -8.47
C PRO A 36 -2.05 -13.89 -8.04
N GLN A 37 -1.80 -12.93 -8.90
CA GLN A 37 -0.90 -11.81 -8.64
C GLN A 37 -1.70 -10.53 -8.42
N LEU A 38 -1.33 -9.75 -7.40
CA LEU A 38 -1.86 -8.43 -7.14
C LEU A 38 -0.75 -7.39 -7.23
N TYR A 39 -0.76 -6.60 -8.31
CA TYR A 39 0.17 -5.50 -8.52
C TYR A 39 -0.33 -4.23 -7.85
N VAL A 40 0.52 -3.61 -7.02
CA VAL A 40 0.13 -2.50 -6.14
C VAL A 40 1.19 -1.41 -6.04
N TYR A 41 0.72 -0.23 -5.60
CA TYR A 41 1.52 0.75 -4.86
C TYR A 41 1.04 0.72 -3.41
N ASP A 42 1.97 0.69 -2.44
CA ASP A 42 1.61 0.55 -1.03
C ASP A 42 0.81 1.76 -0.51
N HIS A 43 1.14 2.98 -0.93
CA HIS A 43 0.43 4.20 -0.52
C HIS A 43 -0.98 4.34 -1.13
N CYS A 44 -1.27 3.59 -2.20
CA CYS A 44 -2.45 3.83 -3.02
C CYS A 44 -3.71 3.29 -2.32
N PRO A 45 -4.71 4.13 -1.98
CA PRO A 45 -5.90 3.66 -1.27
C PRO A 45 -6.68 2.62 -2.07
N PHE A 46 -6.68 2.68 -3.41
CA PHE A 46 -7.33 1.66 -4.23
C PHE A 46 -6.64 0.29 -4.12
N CYS A 47 -5.31 0.26 -3.99
CA CYS A 47 -4.56 -0.96 -3.75
C CYS A 47 -4.82 -1.50 -2.34
N VAL A 48 -4.89 -0.61 -1.36
CA VAL A 48 -5.20 -0.96 0.03
C VAL A 48 -6.58 -1.60 0.15
N ARG A 49 -7.60 -1.12 -0.58
CA ARG A 49 -8.94 -1.76 -0.61
C ARG A 49 -8.86 -3.25 -0.94
N VAL A 50 -8.15 -3.60 -2.02
CA VAL A 50 -8.03 -4.99 -2.46
C VAL A 50 -7.24 -5.82 -1.46
N ARG A 51 -6.12 -5.28 -0.96
CA ARG A 51 -5.30 -5.98 0.05
C ARG A 51 -6.08 -6.25 1.33
N LEU A 52 -6.80 -5.25 1.84
CA LEU A 52 -7.65 -5.38 3.02
C LEU A 52 -8.71 -6.46 2.80
N ALA A 53 -9.41 -6.43 1.66
CA ALA A 53 -10.44 -7.41 1.35
C ALA A 53 -9.87 -8.84 1.27
N LEU A 54 -8.74 -9.03 0.58
CA LEU A 54 -8.09 -10.34 0.46
C LEU A 54 -7.62 -10.88 1.81
N GLY A 55 -7.06 -10.03 2.66
CA GLY A 55 -6.63 -10.41 4.01
C GLY A 55 -7.79 -10.83 4.90
N LEU A 56 -8.87 -10.03 4.93
CA LEU A 56 -10.09 -10.35 5.67
C LEU A 56 -10.72 -11.69 5.24
N MET A 57 -10.64 -12.01 3.94
CA MET A 57 -11.11 -13.28 3.38
C MET A 57 -10.08 -14.42 3.46
N GLY A 58 -8.86 -14.18 3.95
CA GLY A 58 -7.77 -15.17 3.98
C GLY A 58 -7.33 -15.68 2.59
N LYS A 59 -7.48 -14.87 1.53
CA LYS A 59 -7.19 -15.29 0.15
C LYS A 59 -5.70 -15.18 -0.16
N LYS A 60 -5.06 -16.33 -0.42
CA LYS A 60 -3.64 -16.39 -0.82
C LYS A 60 -3.43 -15.80 -2.21
N HIS A 61 -2.41 -14.95 -2.34
CA HIS A 61 -2.02 -14.31 -3.60
C HIS A 61 -0.54 -13.91 -3.52
N GLN A 62 0.06 -13.57 -4.66
CA GLN A 62 1.38 -12.95 -4.75
C GLN A 62 1.21 -11.43 -4.74
N LEU A 63 1.81 -10.75 -3.77
CA LEU A 63 1.79 -9.29 -3.68
C LEU A 63 2.99 -8.71 -4.44
N MET A 64 2.72 -7.93 -5.48
CA MET A 64 3.72 -7.40 -6.40
C MET A 64 3.77 -5.87 -6.28
N PHE A 65 4.79 -5.32 -5.63
CA PHE A 65 4.97 -3.87 -5.57
C PHE A 65 5.61 -3.35 -6.86
N LEU A 66 4.94 -2.40 -7.51
CA LEU A 66 5.45 -1.72 -8.71
C LEU A 66 6.30 -0.51 -8.30
N ALA A 67 7.40 -0.24 -9.02
CA ALA A 67 8.06 1.06 -8.94
C ALA A 67 7.11 2.15 -9.48
N ASN A 68 7.06 3.32 -8.85
CA ASN A 68 6.08 4.34 -9.27
C ASN A 68 6.40 4.97 -10.64
N ASP A 69 7.63 4.87 -11.13
CA ASP A 69 8.05 5.22 -12.48
C ASP A 69 7.85 4.10 -13.51
N ASP A 70 7.50 2.88 -13.08
CA ASP A 70 7.19 1.78 -13.98
C ASP A 70 5.88 2.05 -14.74
N VAL A 71 6.03 2.38 -16.02
CA VAL A 71 4.94 2.54 -16.98
C VAL A 71 4.71 1.25 -17.76
N GLU A 72 5.78 0.49 -18.03
CA GLU A 72 5.79 -0.63 -18.97
C GLU A 72 4.97 -1.80 -18.44
N THR A 73 5.21 -2.23 -17.20
CA THR A 73 4.54 -3.39 -16.60
C THR A 73 3.01 -3.21 -16.59
N PRO A 74 2.42 -2.18 -15.95
CA PRO A 74 0.97 -2.02 -15.95
C PRO A 74 0.39 -1.79 -17.36
N THR A 75 1.13 -1.13 -18.25
CA THR A 75 0.68 -0.91 -19.64
C THR A 75 0.64 -2.23 -20.43
N SER A 76 1.59 -3.12 -20.22
CA SER A 76 1.59 -4.46 -20.85
C SER A 76 0.43 -5.33 -20.36
N LEU A 77 0.01 -5.16 -19.11
CA LEU A 77 -1.08 -5.93 -18.50
C LEU A 77 -2.46 -5.41 -18.89
N VAL A 78 -2.69 -4.09 -18.80
CA VAL A 78 -4.04 -3.49 -18.94
C VAL A 78 -4.09 -2.25 -19.84
N GLY A 79 -3.05 -2.01 -20.64
CA GLY A 79 -3.01 -0.94 -21.65
C GLY A 79 -2.74 0.47 -21.11
N LYS A 80 -2.58 0.64 -19.80
CA LYS A 80 -2.27 1.93 -19.17
C LYS A 80 -1.58 1.76 -17.82
N LYS A 81 -0.83 2.78 -17.38
CA LYS A 81 -0.27 2.86 -16.03
C LYS A 81 -1.38 3.04 -14.98
N ILE A 82 -1.70 1.96 -14.28
CA ILE A 82 -2.71 1.93 -13.21
C ILE A 82 -2.37 0.85 -12.19
N ALA A 83 -2.87 1.00 -10.96
CA ALA A 83 -2.89 -0.01 -9.92
C ALA A 83 -4.13 0.21 -9.04
N PRO A 84 -4.73 -0.83 -8.43
CA PRO A 84 -4.27 -2.22 -8.46
C PRO A 84 -4.56 -2.94 -9.78
N ILE A 85 -3.79 -3.99 -10.07
CA ILE A 85 -4.06 -4.94 -11.16
C ILE A 85 -4.04 -6.35 -10.57
N TRP A 86 -5.13 -7.09 -10.77
CA TRP A 86 -5.25 -8.50 -10.41
C TRP A 86 -5.02 -9.37 -11.64
N VAL A 87 -4.22 -10.43 -11.51
CA VAL A 87 -3.94 -11.37 -12.61
C VAL A 87 -4.17 -12.79 -12.11
N ASP A 88 -5.13 -13.48 -12.71
CA ASP A 88 -5.41 -14.89 -12.47
C ASP A 88 -5.54 -15.67 -13.80
N ALA A 89 -6.19 -16.84 -13.77
CA ALA A 89 -6.38 -17.69 -14.93
C ALA A 89 -7.25 -17.05 -16.03
N ASP A 90 -8.11 -16.09 -15.69
CA ASP A 90 -8.95 -15.38 -16.64
C ASP A 90 -8.22 -14.18 -17.27
N GLY A 91 -7.02 -13.86 -16.77
CA GLY A 91 -6.19 -12.76 -17.24
C GLY A 91 -6.16 -11.55 -16.32
N PRO A 92 -5.56 -10.43 -16.77
CA PRO A 92 -5.43 -9.22 -15.98
C PRO A 92 -6.74 -8.42 -15.91
N MET A 93 -7.04 -7.86 -14.74
CA MET A 93 -8.14 -6.93 -14.52
C MET A 93 -7.74 -5.77 -13.61
N MET A 94 -8.46 -4.66 -13.71
CA MET A 94 -8.25 -3.43 -12.93
C MET A 94 -9.54 -3.03 -12.20
N GLU A 95 -9.55 -1.86 -11.57
CA GLU A 95 -10.62 -1.32 -10.72
C GLU A 95 -10.79 -2.09 -9.40
N SER A 96 -10.40 -1.45 -8.30
CA SER A 96 -10.33 -2.08 -6.97
C SER A 96 -11.63 -2.77 -6.52
N LEU A 97 -12.80 -2.19 -6.81
CA LEU A 97 -14.08 -2.75 -6.37
C LEU A 97 -14.52 -3.92 -7.26
N ASP A 98 -14.22 -3.88 -8.55
CA ASP A 98 -14.51 -4.97 -9.47
C ASP A 98 -13.62 -6.19 -9.16
N ILE A 99 -12.36 -5.95 -8.79
CA ILE A 99 -11.45 -7.00 -8.30
C ILE A 99 -12.02 -7.66 -7.04
N ILE A 100 -12.47 -6.87 -6.07
CA ILE A 100 -13.06 -7.41 -4.83
C ILE A 100 -14.33 -8.21 -5.16
N GLY A 101 -15.22 -7.66 -5.99
CA GLY A 101 -16.45 -8.36 -6.42
C GLY A 101 -16.19 -9.66 -7.17
N LYS A 102 -15.10 -9.76 -7.94
CA LYS A 102 -14.68 -11.02 -8.59
C LYS A 102 -14.24 -12.07 -7.56
N VAL A 103 -13.47 -11.66 -6.54
CA VAL A 103 -12.88 -12.59 -5.57
C VAL A 103 -13.85 -12.95 -4.43
N ASP A 104 -14.77 -12.06 -4.09
CA ASP A 104 -15.79 -12.25 -3.07
C ASP A 104 -17.02 -13.00 -3.63
N THR A 105 -16.85 -14.29 -3.93
CA THR A 105 -17.93 -15.12 -4.50
C THR A 105 -18.99 -15.53 -3.48
N GLU A 106 -18.71 -15.38 -2.18
CA GLU A 106 -19.58 -15.80 -1.08
C GLU A 106 -20.36 -14.63 -0.46
N GLY A 107 -20.08 -13.38 -0.87
CA GLY A 107 -20.73 -12.20 -0.31
C GLY A 107 -20.26 -11.89 1.10
N TYR A 108 -18.95 -12.03 1.35
CA TYR A 108 -18.28 -11.71 2.60
C TYR A 108 -18.48 -10.25 3.00
N PHE A 109 -18.52 -9.33 2.02
CA PHE A 109 -18.78 -7.91 2.25
C PHE A 109 -20.22 -7.55 1.90
N LYS A 110 -20.93 -6.93 2.85
CA LYS A 110 -22.24 -6.34 2.57
C LYS A 110 -22.11 -5.16 1.59
N PRO A 111 -23.16 -4.88 0.80
CA PRO A 111 -23.21 -3.66 -0.01
C PRO A 111 -22.96 -2.40 0.83
N ALA A 112 -22.44 -1.35 0.21
CA ALA A 112 -22.32 -0.05 0.86
C ALA A 112 -23.69 0.40 1.40
N SER A 113 -23.73 0.90 2.63
CA SER A 113 -24.94 1.29 3.37
C SER A 113 -25.69 2.46 2.74
N GLY A 114 -25.05 3.21 1.85
CA GLY A 114 -25.59 4.45 1.29
C GLY A 114 -25.36 5.68 2.17
N ARG A 115 -24.67 5.54 3.32
CA ARG A 115 -24.22 6.67 4.14
C ARG A 115 -23.41 7.66 3.30
N THR A 116 -23.83 8.92 3.32
CA THR A 116 -23.18 10.01 2.59
C THR A 116 -22.28 10.85 3.48
N ASP A 117 -22.47 10.79 4.79
CA ASP A 117 -21.75 11.56 5.79
C ASP A 117 -20.27 11.16 5.85
N LEU A 118 -19.93 9.86 5.83
CA LEU A 118 -18.53 9.39 5.75
C LEU A 118 -17.82 9.94 4.50
N LYS A 119 -18.50 9.93 3.35
CA LYS A 119 -17.97 10.50 2.09
C LYS A 119 -17.84 12.01 2.17
N ALA A 120 -18.79 12.70 2.82
CA ALA A 120 -18.72 14.13 3.04
C ALA A 120 -17.53 14.50 3.93
N TRP A 121 -17.31 13.75 5.00
CA TRP A 121 -16.15 13.92 5.88
C TRP A 121 -14.83 13.69 5.12
N GLN A 122 -14.70 12.59 4.37
CA GLN A 122 -13.52 12.34 3.53
C GLN A 122 -13.25 13.47 2.53
N LYS A 123 -14.32 14.05 1.95
CA LYS A 123 -14.22 15.20 1.05
C LYS A 123 -13.76 16.45 1.78
N SER A 124 -14.23 16.69 3.00
CA SER A 124 -13.86 17.85 3.83
C SER A 124 -12.36 17.88 4.15
N VAL A 125 -11.76 16.73 4.48
CA VAL A 125 -10.33 16.63 4.83
C VAL A 125 -9.42 16.40 3.64
N GLN A 126 -9.96 16.26 2.42
CA GLN A 126 -9.19 15.84 1.23
C GLN A 126 -7.97 16.71 0.95
N THR A 127 -8.10 18.03 1.08
CA THR A 127 -7.00 18.97 0.81
C THR A 127 -5.92 18.87 1.88
N ILE A 128 -6.31 18.85 3.16
CA ILE A 128 -5.40 18.69 4.30
C ILE A 128 -4.62 17.39 4.16
N MET A 129 -5.32 16.29 3.84
CA MET A 129 -4.72 14.98 3.61
C MET A 129 -3.70 14.98 2.48
N ARG A 130 -4.01 15.61 1.33
CA ARG A 130 -3.03 15.73 0.24
C ARG A 130 -1.77 16.48 0.66
N LYS A 131 -1.92 17.58 1.40
CA LYS A 131 -0.79 18.39 1.89
C LYS A 131 0.07 17.65 2.89
N LEU A 132 -0.54 16.88 3.79
CA LEU A 132 0.19 16.10 4.80
C LEU A 132 0.85 14.85 4.21
N GLN A 133 0.14 14.11 3.36
CA GLN A 133 0.54 12.76 2.96
C GLN A 133 1.52 12.73 1.79
N ARG A 134 1.30 13.54 0.74
CA ARG A 134 2.12 13.48 -0.48
C ARG A 134 3.60 13.77 -0.20
N PRO A 135 3.96 14.81 0.60
CA PRO A 135 5.34 15.02 1.00
C PRO A 135 5.92 13.86 1.81
N ARG A 136 5.12 13.23 2.67
CA ARG A 136 5.57 12.10 3.50
C ARG A 136 5.83 10.84 2.68
N TYR A 137 4.97 10.52 1.72
CA TYR A 137 5.13 9.35 0.85
C TYR A 137 6.51 9.27 0.20
N VAL A 138 7.01 10.39 -0.33
CA VAL A 138 8.32 10.44 -0.98
C VAL A 138 9.51 10.58 -0.01
N LYS A 139 9.26 10.60 1.30
CA LYS A 139 10.27 10.68 2.38
C LYS A 139 10.41 9.40 3.20
N VAL A 140 9.55 8.41 2.99
CA VAL A 140 9.53 7.13 3.73
C VAL A 140 9.85 5.94 2.82
N PRO A 141 10.31 4.79 3.36
CA PRO A 141 10.76 3.64 2.56
C PRO A 141 9.60 2.80 1.99
N LEU A 142 8.67 3.43 1.28
CA LEU A 142 7.63 2.71 0.55
C LEU A 142 8.21 2.02 -0.70
N PRO A 143 7.82 0.78 -1.02
CA PRO A 143 8.42 -0.01 -2.10
C PRO A 143 8.50 0.72 -3.44
N GLU A 144 7.44 1.44 -3.80
CA GLU A 144 7.32 2.17 -5.06
C GLU A 144 8.21 3.42 -5.17
N PHE A 145 8.85 3.83 -4.07
CA PHE A 145 9.66 5.05 -3.95
C PHE A 145 11.12 4.80 -3.55
N MET A 146 11.57 3.54 -3.56
CA MET A 146 12.95 3.18 -3.21
C MET A 146 13.99 3.79 -4.16
N GLN A 147 13.60 4.08 -5.40
CA GLN A 147 14.46 4.75 -6.39
C GLN A 147 14.04 6.22 -6.60
N LYS A 148 15.02 7.08 -6.90
CA LYS A 148 14.76 8.51 -7.15
C LYS A 148 13.76 8.71 -8.29
N ALA A 149 13.86 7.92 -9.35
CA ALA A 149 12.96 7.98 -10.49
C ALA A 149 11.49 7.75 -10.08
N GLY A 150 11.21 6.78 -9.19
CA GLY A 150 9.87 6.55 -8.64
C GLY A 150 9.32 7.75 -7.87
N ARG A 151 10.16 8.40 -7.04
CA ARG A 151 9.80 9.64 -6.33
C ARG A 151 9.56 10.81 -7.28
N ASP A 152 10.47 11.01 -8.23
CA ASP A 152 10.38 12.06 -9.26
C ASP A 152 9.10 11.89 -10.09
N ALA A 153 8.79 10.67 -10.51
CA ALA A 153 7.56 10.35 -11.22
C ALA A 153 6.31 10.63 -10.37
N PHE A 154 6.36 10.42 -9.05
CA PHE A 154 5.26 10.73 -8.15
C PHE A 154 5.02 12.23 -8.08
N VAL A 155 6.07 12.99 -7.72
CA VAL A 155 6.04 14.44 -7.60
C VAL A 155 5.63 15.08 -8.92
N ASN A 156 6.13 14.58 -10.04
CA ASN A 156 5.78 15.12 -11.36
C ASN A 156 4.29 14.93 -11.71
N ASN A 157 3.65 13.87 -11.22
CA ASN A 157 2.28 13.49 -11.59
C ASN A 157 1.20 13.83 -10.55
N HIS A 158 1.56 14.10 -9.30
CA HIS A 158 0.63 14.35 -8.20
C HIS A 158 0.75 15.80 -7.73
N GLN A 159 -0.25 16.59 -8.10
CA GLN A 159 -0.29 18.04 -7.89
C GLN A 159 -0.36 18.45 -6.42
N MET A 160 0.22 19.57 -6.03
CA MET A 160 -0.06 20.15 -4.70
C MET A 160 -1.12 21.23 -4.82
N PRO A 161 -2.06 21.36 -3.87
CA PRO A 161 -2.93 22.53 -3.81
C PRO A 161 -2.09 23.83 -3.79
N PRO A 162 -2.54 24.92 -4.44
CA PRO A 162 -3.84 25.07 -5.13
C PRO A 162 -3.83 24.58 -6.59
N PHE A 163 -2.74 24.00 -7.10
CA PHE A 163 -2.65 23.60 -8.50
C PHE A 163 -3.58 22.43 -8.81
N GLU A 164 -4.30 22.53 -9.92
CA GLU A 164 -5.04 21.42 -10.50
C GLU A 164 -4.15 20.51 -11.36
N LYS A 165 -4.64 19.29 -11.64
CA LYS A 165 -3.87 18.28 -12.40
C LYS A 165 -3.42 18.79 -13.77
N ALA A 166 -4.27 19.57 -14.45
CA ALA A 166 -3.95 20.14 -15.74
C ALA A 166 -2.81 21.16 -15.63
N GLU A 167 -2.86 22.06 -14.66
CA GLU A 167 -1.83 23.09 -14.42
C GLU A 167 -0.49 22.45 -14.04
N TRP A 168 -0.53 21.45 -13.15
CA TRP A 168 0.65 20.72 -12.70
C TRP A 168 1.37 19.97 -13.83
N LYS A 169 0.61 19.43 -14.79
CA LYS A 169 1.16 18.68 -15.93
C LYS A 169 1.51 19.55 -17.13
N ALA A 170 0.68 20.54 -17.45
CA ALA A 170 0.83 21.39 -18.62
C ALA A 170 1.86 22.50 -18.42
N GLY A 171 2.04 22.98 -17.18
CA GLY A 171 2.75 24.23 -16.91
C GLY A 171 4.26 24.22 -17.13
N GLY A 172 4.87 23.13 -17.63
CA GLY A 172 6.32 23.03 -17.79
C GLY A 172 7.11 23.26 -16.49
N MET A 173 6.43 23.19 -15.34
CA MET A 173 7.02 23.49 -14.03
C MET A 173 8.20 22.55 -13.79
N PRO A 174 9.42 23.08 -13.59
CA PRO A 174 10.58 22.27 -13.28
C PRO A 174 10.32 21.37 -12.08
N LEU A 175 10.92 20.19 -12.08
CA LEU A 175 10.72 19.19 -11.02
C LEU A 175 11.14 19.75 -9.66
N GLU A 176 12.18 20.58 -9.64
CA GLU A 176 12.70 21.29 -8.48
C GLU A 176 11.65 22.22 -7.85
N THR A 177 10.90 22.95 -8.69
CA THR A 177 9.79 23.79 -8.23
C THR A 177 8.65 22.93 -7.66
N LYS A 178 8.37 21.76 -8.25
CA LYS A 178 7.38 20.82 -7.72
C LYS A 178 7.79 20.26 -6.36
N TYR A 179 9.06 19.92 -6.18
CA TYR A 179 9.61 19.54 -4.88
C TYR A 179 9.50 20.68 -3.86
N ALA A 180 9.79 21.93 -4.26
CA ALA A 180 9.60 23.09 -3.37
C ALA A 180 8.15 23.19 -2.87
N LYS A 181 7.15 22.91 -3.71
CA LYS A 181 5.73 22.85 -3.28
C LYS A 181 5.42 21.71 -2.31
N TYR A 182 6.13 20.59 -2.41
CA TYR A 182 6.02 19.51 -1.42
C TYR A 182 6.64 19.93 -0.08
N GLU A 183 7.79 20.61 -0.10
CA GLU A 183 8.44 21.11 1.11
C GLU A 183 7.66 22.25 1.79
N GLU A 184 7.10 23.19 1.02
CA GLU A 184 6.19 24.23 1.52
C GLU A 184 5.01 23.59 2.30
N ALA A 185 4.34 22.60 1.70
CA ALA A 185 3.25 21.89 2.36
C ALA A 185 3.69 21.09 3.59
N PHE A 186 4.89 20.52 3.57
CA PHE A 186 5.46 19.82 4.73
C PHE A 186 5.77 20.77 5.88
N ALA A 187 6.24 21.99 5.59
CA ALA A 187 6.52 23.02 6.59
C ALA A 187 5.26 23.52 7.31
N GLU A 188 4.08 23.38 6.69
CA GLU A 188 2.79 23.67 7.31
C GLU A 188 2.24 22.53 8.20
N SER A 189 3.04 21.48 8.46
CA SER A 189 2.56 20.27 9.15
C SER A 189 1.92 20.57 10.51
N ASP A 190 2.51 21.41 11.36
CA ASP A 190 1.98 21.66 12.72
C ASP A 190 0.53 22.16 12.69
N GLN A 191 0.24 23.14 11.83
CA GLN A 191 -1.10 23.67 11.64
C GLN A 191 -2.04 22.61 11.08
N LEU A 192 -1.65 21.94 9.99
CA LEU A 192 -2.49 20.97 9.29
C LEU A 192 -2.77 19.72 10.14
N VAL A 193 -1.81 19.31 10.98
CA VAL A 193 -1.97 18.21 11.95
C VAL A 193 -2.98 18.59 13.02
N ALA A 194 -2.95 19.82 13.54
CA ALA A 194 -3.95 20.29 14.49
C ALA A 194 -5.36 20.32 13.87
N GLU A 195 -5.49 20.83 12.64
CA GLU A 195 -6.76 20.84 11.90
C GLU A 195 -7.30 19.43 11.64
N LEU A 196 -6.44 18.50 11.19
CA LEU A 196 -6.84 17.11 10.95
C LEU A 196 -7.21 16.39 12.26
N SER A 197 -6.46 16.63 13.34
CA SER A 197 -6.77 16.07 14.66
C SER A 197 -8.15 16.49 15.14
N GLN A 198 -8.54 17.75 14.93
CA GLN A 198 -9.87 18.24 15.27
C GLN A 198 -10.95 17.57 14.40
N ALA A 199 -10.72 17.43 13.10
CA ALA A 199 -11.66 16.74 12.20
C ALA A 199 -11.84 15.25 12.53
N LEU A 200 -10.80 14.60 13.09
CA LEU A 200 -10.89 13.21 13.52
C LEU A 200 -11.81 12.99 14.71
N LEU A 201 -12.07 14.00 15.55
CA LEU A 201 -13.06 13.88 16.63
C LEU A 201 -14.48 13.69 16.08
N GLU A 202 -14.80 14.35 14.96
CA GLU A 202 -16.06 14.14 14.25
C GLU A 202 -16.13 12.72 13.69
N LEU A 203 -15.09 12.29 12.94
CA LEU A 203 -15.03 10.92 12.42
C LEU A 203 -15.18 9.87 13.52
N ASP A 204 -14.52 10.10 14.64
CA ASP A 204 -14.60 9.19 15.79
C ASP A 204 -16.06 9.00 16.18
N SER A 205 -16.85 10.06 16.32
CA SER A 205 -18.28 9.93 16.62
C SER A 205 -19.08 9.17 15.54
N MET A 206 -18.66 9.24 14.26
CA MET A 206 -19.35 8.65 13.12
C MET A 206 -19.10 7.15 12.92
N ILE A 207 -17.93 6.64 13.34
CA ILE A 207 -17.58 5.22 13.26
C ILE A 207 -18.46 4.45 14.24
N TYR A 208 -19.24 3.48 13.75
CA TYR A 208 -20.17 2.73 14.58
C TYR A 208 -19.48 1.93 15.70
N SER A 209 -18.45 1.15 15.34
CA SER A 209 -17.72 0.28 16.26
C SER A 209 -16.27 0.09 15.81
N THR A 210 -15.47 -0.59 16.61
CA THR A 210 -14.10 -0.97 16.24
C THR A 210 -14.06 -1.96 15.08
N GLU A 211 -15.12 -2.75 14.87
CA GLU A 211 -15.16 -3.81 13.86
C GLU A 211 -15.75 -3.31 12.53
N TYR A 212 -16.67 -2.34 12.59
CA TYR A 212 -17.38 -1.81 11.42
C TYR A 212 -17.73 -0.34 11.60
N CYS A 213 -17.66 0.45 10.53
CA CYS A 213 -17.99 1.86 10.49
C CYS A 213 -19.51 2.13 10.38
N THR A 214 -20.33 1.11 10.10
CA THR A 214 -21.80 1.22 10.01
C THR A 214 -22.50 0.16 10.86
N GLU A 215 -23.75 0.43 11.26
CA GLU A 215 -24.60 -0.52 12.02
C GLU A 215 -24.89 -1.81 11.23
N GLY A 216 -24.75 -1.74 9.90
CA GLY A 216 -24.96 -2.86 8.99
C GLY A 216 -23.91 -3.96 9.11
N GLY A 217 -22.81 -3.75 9.84
CA GLY A 217 -21.68 -4.68 9.90
C GLY A 217 -20.71 -4.50 8.72
N LEU A 218 -19.81 -5.48 8.53
CA LEU A 218 -18.71 -5.40 7.56
C LEU A 218 -19.22 -5.24 6.12
N SER A 219 -18.74 -4.21 5.44
CA SER A 219 -19.26 -3.76 4.16
C SER A 219 -18.20 -3.08 3.28
N TYR A 220 -18.61 -2.69 2.08
CA TYR A 220 -17.81 -1.82 1.21
C TYR A 220 -17.54 -0.42 1.79
N ASP A 221 -18.30 0.04 2.79
CA ASP A 221 -17.99 1.29 3.48
C ASP A 221 -16.69 1.17 4.29
N ASP A 222 -16.47 0.02 4.94
CA ASP A 222 -15.26 -0.26 5.71
C ASP A 222 -14.03 -0.33 4.81
N ILE A 223 -14.18 -1.03 3.67
CA ILE A 223 -13.17 -1.16 2.62
C ILE A 223 -12.74 0.23 2.11
N ASP A 224 -13.70 1.11 1.81
CA ASP A 224 -13.38 2.46 1.34
C ASP A 224 -12.78 3.35 2.43
N LEU A 225 -13.38 3.36 3.61
CA LEU A 225 -12.97 4.24 4.71
C LEU A 225 -11.57 3.88 5.20
N TRP A 226 -11.34 2.61 5.59
CA TRP A 226 -10.08 2.19 6.17
C TRP A 226 -8.91 2.39 5.21
N ALA A 227 -9.11 2.11 3.92
CA ALA A 227 -8.08 2.31 2.90
C ALA A 227 -7.57 3.75 2.79
N ARG A 228 -8.39 4.73 3.17
CA ARG A 228 -8.01 6.15 3.24
C ARG A 228 -7.42 6.53 4.58
N LEU A 229 -7.95 5.98 5.67
CA LEU A 229 -7.47 6.28 7.02
C LEU A 229 -6.08 5.68 7.29
N ARG A 230 -5.73 4.51 6.71
CA ARG A 230 -4.41 3.88 6.89
C ARG A 230 -3.26 4.86 6.71
N SER A 231 -3.32 5.70 5.69
CA SER A 231 -2.26 6.67 5.37
C SER A 231 -2.14 7.83 6.37
N MET A 232 -3.08 7.99 7.30
CA MET A 232 -2.96 8.94 8.42
C MET A 232 -1.91 8.50 9.44
N THR A 233 -1.69 7.20 9.59
CA THR A 233 -0.68 6.64 10.51
C THR A 233 0.76 6.96 10.11
N LEU A 234 0.96 7.55 8.91
CA LEU A 234 2.25 8.08 8.47
C LEU A 234 2.56 9.47 9.05
N ILE A 235 1.56 10.14 9.63
CA ILE A 235 1.64 11.53 10.08
C ILE A 235 2.01 11.56 11.55
N LYS A 236 3.28 11.82 11.87
CA LYS A 236 3.74 11.85 13.26
C LYS A 236 3.04 12.98 14.02
N GLY A 237 2.62 12.68 15.25
CA GLY A 237 1.96 13.65 16.13
C GLY A 237 0.48 13.88 15.83
N LEU A 238 -0.09 13.20 14.83
CA LEU A 238 -1.53 13.22 14.59
C LEU A 238 -2.28 12.60 15.78
N ALA A 239 -3.16 13.38 16.41
CA ALA A 239 -3.97 12.88 17.51
C ALA A 239 -5.19 12.12 16.95
N ILE A 240 -5.00 10.81 16.73
CA ILE A 240 -6.08 9.89 16.33
C ILE A 240 -6.89 9.52 17.57
N PRO A 241 -8.20 9.83 17.64
CA PRO A 241 -9.01 9.53 18.81
C PRO A 241 -9.18 8.01 19.03
N PRO A 242 -9.49 7.56 20.26
CA PRO A 242 -9.36 6.14 20.64
C PRO A 242 -10.19 5.16 19.81
N LYS A 243 -11.43 5.49 19.42
CA LYS A 243 -12.27 4.54 18.66
C LYS A 243 -11.81 4.45 17.21
N THR A 244 -11.41 5.57 16.60
CA THR A 244 -10.80 5.62 15.28
C THR A 244 -9.47 4.85 15.25
N ARG A 245 -8.65 5.00 16.29
CA ARG A 245 -7.40 4.25 16.44
C ARG A 245 -7.65 2.75 16.55
N ALA A 246 -8.57 2.35 17.44
CA ALA A 246 -8.94 0.93 17.61
C ALA A 246 -9.57 0.32 16.34
N TYR A 247 -10.35 1.11 15.59
CA TYR A 247 -10.87 0.70 14.27
C TYR A 247 -9.73 0.47 13.27
N LEU A 248 -8.74 1.35 13.23
CA LEU A 248 -7.58 1.17 12.38
C LEU A 248 -6.78 -0.09 12.75
N ASP A 249 -6.55 -0.32 14.04
CA ASP A 249 -5.77 -1.46 14.56
C ASP A 249 -6.50 -2.79 14.33
N HIS A 250 -7.82 -2.81 14.49
CA HIS A 250 -8.65 -3.99 14.20
C HIS A 250 -8.42 -4.48 12.76
N PHE A 251 -8.50 -3.58 11.78
CA PHE A 251 -8.34 -3.92 10.37
C PHE A 251 -6.88 -4.11 9.95
N GLU A 252 -5.90 -3.55 10.66
CA GLU A 252 -4.51 -3.94 10.50
C GLU A 252 -4.34 -5.43 10.83
N GLU A 253 -4.83 -5.85 12.02
CA GLU A 253 -4.71 -7.23 12.49
C GLU A 253 -5.50 -8.21 11.61
N LYS A 254 -6.78 -7.92 11.35
CA LYS A 254 -7.66 -8.82 10.58
C LYS A 254 -7.40 -8.80 9.09
N GLY A 255 -6.96 -7.66 8.57
CA GLY A 255 -6.66 -7.47 7.16
C GLY A 255 -5.25 -7.87 6.74
N ASP A 256 -4.35 -8.12 7.69
CA ASP A 256 -2.91 -8.36 7.42
C ASP A 256 -2.31 -7.27 6.50
N VAL A 257 -2.69 -6.02 6.76
CA VAL A 257 -2.18 -4.84 6.05
C VAL A 257 -1.55 -3.89 7.09
N PRO A 258 -0.22 -3.86 7.20
CA PRO A 258 0.47 -3.05 8.21
C PRO A 258 0.15 -1.56 8.09
N LEU A 259 0.00 -0.91 9.22
CA LEU A 259 -0.02 0.54 9.34
C LEU A 259 1.39 1.13 9.17
N TYR A 260 1.47 2.45 9.20
CA TYR A 260 2.70 3.20 8.93
C TYR A 260 3.37 3.77 10.17
N ASP A 261 2.87 3.47 11.37
CA ASP A 261 3.31 4.06 12.62
C ASP A 261 4.84 3.94 12.83
N VAL A 262 5.45 2.81 12.40
CA VAL A 262 6.90 2.56 12.51
C VAL A 262 7.78 3.46 11.65
N MET A 263 7.20 4.14 10.66
CA MET A 263 7.90 5.05 9.75
C MET A 263 7.24 6.43 9.67
N ALA A 264 6.42 6.79 10.66
CA ALA A 264 5.76 8.08 10.71
C ALA A 264 6.77 9.24 10.83
N LEU A 265 6.53 10.31 10.07
CA LEU A 265 7.34 11.53 10.02
C LEU A 265 6.54 12.79 10.36
#